data_AF-A0AAE0DFL3-F1
#
_entry.id   AF-A0AAE0DFL3-F1
#
_cell.length_a   1.000
_cell.length_b   1.000
_cell.length_c   1.000
_cell.angle_alpha   90.00
_cell.angle_beta   90.00
_cell.angle_gamma   90.00
#
_symmetry.space_group_name_H-M   'P 1'
#
loop_
_entity.id
_entity.type
_entity.pdbx_description
1 polymer ?
#
loop_
_entity_poly.entity_id
_entity_poly.type
_entity_poly.pdbx_seq_one_letter_code
_entity_poly.pdbx_strand_id
1 'polypeptide(L)'
;MSGIGEAGLVLAVFPLVISALDQSLQGLEKVKDWWKIRRRYQNCKHSIELEKLVFEENLEQLLSMLVHDDDELKRLIAEPGGEAWRDPELELGLQQRLPKSYNLYLSTIHKINGIMEKLKHDLGVNGPAFQSVVNHEEESIKRVETKITEIMKEVSTAANDLDDTSTITDLCTTLASLQANSSTLGCLRDTDHRYFIYPLAEAEGEDASLGTVTLEDLLSKKSLIRLTRRQRYSIALTIASSHLQFHDSPWVGRQWEKKDVLFHVQNENVFLTDEPYISKDFPTTPSSPQSSYNIDDHGIPTLGIILLELSFDTPLEEHGFRRNLLTLDGEPNPWLDLAAAMQWCDRYAIDETGLELARVIDWCLRNRMTRLSGGHEQAWREELFTMVVEPLQNCYNQLVATVGDC
;
A
#
# COMPACT_ATOMS: atom_id res chain seq x y z
N MET A 1 -34.11 13.85 -13.40
CA MET A 1 -34.22 12.38 -13.35
C MET A 1 -34.69 12.01 -11.95
N SER A 2 -35.17 10.78 -11.71
CA SER A 2 -35.51 10.32 -10.35
C SER A 2 -34.25 10.18 -9.51
N GLY A 3 -34.34 10.39 -8.20
CA GLY A 3 -33.23 10.27 -7.27
C GLY A 3 -32.64 8.89 -7.20
N ILE A 4 -33.53 7.90 -7.15
CA ILE A 4 -33.16 6.49 -7.16
C ILE A 4 -32.43 6.14 -8.47
N GLY A 5 -32.88 6.68 -9.60
CA GLY A 5 -32.25 6.47 -10.91
C GLY A 5 -30.85 7.07 -11.01
N GLU A 6 -30.60 8.20 -10.36
CA GLU A 6 -29.26 8.78 -10.26
C GLU A 6 -28.33 7.95 -9.35
N ALA A 7 -28.85 7.33 -8.29
CA ALA A 7 -28.09 6.41 -7.45
C ALA A 7 -27.61 5.19 -8.24
N GLY A 8 -28.49 4.60 -9.06
CA GLY A 8 -28.15 3.52 -9.97
C GLY A 8 -27.08 3.91 -11.00
N LEU A 9 -27.09 5.15 -11.49
CA LEU A 9 -26.03 5.63 -12.40
C LEU A 9 -24.68 5.77 -11.69
N VAL A 10 -24.66 6.31 -10.47
CA VAL A 10 -23.43 6.39 -9.67
C VAL A 10 -22.82 5.00 -9.47
N LEU A 11 -23.62 4.00 -9.09
CA LEU A 11 -23.18 2.60 -8.97
C LEU A 11 -22.55 2.08 -10.28
N ALA A 12 -23.15 2.39 -11.44
CA ALA A 12 -22.68 1.92 -12.73
C ALA A 12 -21.35 2.55 -13.17
N VAL A 13 -21.02 3.75 -12.68
CA VAL A 13 -19.78 4.45 -13.08
C VAL A 13 -18.57 3.97 -12.29
N PHE A 14 -18.72 3.47 -11.06
CA PHE A 14 -17.62 2.95 -10.25
C PHE A 14 -16.76 1.88 -10.98
N PRO A 15 -17.34 0.78 -11.51
CA PRO A 15 -16.57 -0.23 -12.25
C PRO A 15 -15.87 0.33 -13.50
N LEU A 16 -16.49 1.29 -14.19
CA LEU A 16 -15.92 1.91 -15.38
C LEU A 16 -14.66 2.70 -15.05
N VAL A 17 -14.67 3.44 -13.94
CA VAL A 17 -13.52 4.20 -13.49
C VAL A 17 -12.41 3.30 -12.95
N ILE A 18 -12.75 2.25 -12.19
CA ILE A 18 -11.77 1.25 -11.73
C ILE A 18 -11.08 0.59 -12.95
N SER A 19 -11.86 0.17 -13.94
CA SER A 19 -11.31 -0.41 -15.18
C SER A 19 -10.46 0.58 -15.97
N ALA A 20 -10.87 1.85 -16.03
CA ALA A 20 -10.07 2.90 -16.67
C ALA A 20 -8.73 3.11 -15.95
N LEU A 21 -8.72 3.12 -14.60
CA LEU A 21 -7.49 3.21 -13.81
C LEU A 21 -6.54 2.03 -14.09
N ASP A 22 -7.08 0.82 -14.19
CA ASP A 22 -6.30 -0.38 -14.52
C ASP A 22 -5.69 -0.33 -15.92
N GLN A 23 -6.44 0.15 -16.91
CA GLN A 23 -5.94 0.36 -18.28
C GLN A 23 -4.87 1.46 -18.33
N SER A 24 -5.06 2.54 -17.57
CA SER A 24 -4.06 3.61 -17.44
C SER A 24 -2.77 3.09 -16.81
N LEU A 25 -2.84 2.20 -15.82
CA LEU A 25 -1.67 1.57 -15.21
C LEU A 25 -0.85 0.70 -16.18
N GLN A 26 -1.50 -0.05 -17.08
CA GLN A 26 -0.81 -0.91 -18.05
C GLN A 26 0.06 -0.14 -19.04
N GLY A 27 -0.28 1.12 -19.36
CA GLY A 27 0.54 1.95 -20.24
C GLY A 27 1.81 2.47 -19.57
N LEU A 28 1.77 2.69 -18.25
CA LEU A 28 2.72 3.54 -17.53
C LEU A 28 4.06 2.85 -17.17
N GLU A 29 4.26 1.58 -17.51
CA GLU A 29 5.47 0.82 -17.18
C GLU A 29 6.78 1.45 -17.71
N LYS A 30 6.67 2.34 -18.72
CA LYS A 30 7.81 3.02 -19.37
C LYS A 30 8.06 4.45 -18.86
N VAL A 31 7.30 4.91 -17.87
CA VAL A 31 7.35 6.29 -17.36
C VAL A 31 8.35 6.44 -16.21
N LYS A 32 9.11 7.55 -16.17
CA LYS A 32 9.97 7.89 -15.02
C LYS A 32 9.08 8.17 -13.80
N ASP A 33 9.40 7.59 -12.63
CA ASP A 33 8.57 7.65 -11.42
C ASP A 33 7.23 6.88 -11.49
N TRP A 34 7.07 5.93 -12.44
CA TRP A 34 5.83 5.14 -12.59
C TRP A 34 5.40 4.40 -11.33
N TRP A 35 6.27 4.13 -10.36
CA TRP A 35 5.93 3.49 -9.08
C TRP A 35 5.27 4.46 -8.08
N LYS A 36 5.64 5.76 -8.08
CA LYS A 36 4.91 6.80 -7.33
C LYS A 36 3.52 6.96 -7.93
N ILE A 37 3.46 6.92 -9.26
CA ILE A 37 2.22 6.93 -10.01
C ILE A 37 1.42 5.66 -9.68
N ARG A 38 2.00 4.46 -9.81
CA ARG A 38 1.39 3.17 -9.48
C ARG A 38 0.85 3.16 -8.07
N ARG A 39 1.64 3.60 -7.09
CA ARG A 39 1.21 3.65 -5.69
C ARG A 39 0.06 4.62 -5.48
N ARG A 40 0.09 5.81 -6.09
CA ARG A 40 -1.03 6.76 -6.04
C ARG A 40 -2.27 6.24 -6.75
N TYR A 41 -2.11 5.57 -7.88
CA TYR A 41 -3.20 4.93 -8.63
C TYR A 41 -3.77 3.74 -7.88
N GLN A 42 -2.94 2.92 -7.23
CA GLN A 42 -3.37 1.83 -6.35
C GLN A 42 -4.10 2.39 -5.12
N ASN A 43 -3.61 3.46 -4.51
CA ASN A 43 -4.32 4.14 -3.43
C ASN A 43 -5.66 4.72 -3.91
N CYS A 44 -5.69 5.38 -5.07
CA CYS A 44 -6.91 5.94 -5.67
C CYS A 44 -7.92 4.85 -6.03
N LYS A 45 -7.45 3.76 -6.65
CA LYS A 45 -8.24 2.56 -6.94
C LYS A 45 -8.83 1.99 -5.65
N HIS A 46 -8.00 1.78 -4.64
CA HIS A 46 -8.43 1.28 -3.34
C HIS A 46 -9.46 2.22 -2.67
N SER A 47 -9.26 3.53 -2.75
CA SER A 47 -10.24 4.51 -2.26
C SER A 47 -11.56 4.41 -3.02
N ILE A 48 -11.54 4.28 -4.35
CA ILE A 48 -12.75 4.18 -5.17
C ILE A 48 -13.45 2.83 -4.95
N GLU A 49 -12.72 1.74 -4.73
CA GLU A 49 -13.25 0.42 -4.37
C GLU A 49 -13.92 0.45 -2.99
N LEU A 50 -13.27 1.04 -1.99
CA LEU A 50 -13.84 1.24 -0.67
C LEU A 50 -15.15 2.04 -0.75
N GLU A 51 -15.17 3.07 -1.58
CA GLU A 51 -16.31 3.98 -1.67
C GLU A 51 -17.45 3.43 -2.50
N LYS A 52 -17.15 2.59 -3.49
CA LYS A 52 -18.13 1.73 -4.15
C LYS A 52 -18.81 0.83 -3.12
N LEU A 53 -18.04 0.16 -2.27
CA LEU A 53 -18.56 -0.74 -1.24
C LEU A 53 -19.44 -0.01 -0.24
N VAL A 54 -18.99 1.13 0.29
CA VAL A 54 -19.79 1.97 1.19
C VAL A 54 -21.08 2.45 0.52
N PHE A 55 -21.04 2.81 -0.77
CA PHE A 55 -22.22 3.24 -1.50
C PHE A 55 -23.21 2.09 -1.77
N GLU A 56 -22.71 0.89 -2.09
CA GLU A 56 -23.49 -0.35 -2.23
C GLU A 56 -24.22 -0.70 -0.93
N GLU A 57 -23.51 -0.76 0.21
CA GLU A 57 -24.10 -1.06 1.51
C GLU A 57 -25.17 -0.03 1.92
N ASN A 58 -24.90 1.26 1.73
CA ASN A 58 -25.86 2.31 2.02
C ASN A 58 -27.13 2.17 1.18
N LEU A 59 -26.99 1.80 -0.09
CA LEU A 59 -28.14 1.58 -0.97
C LEU A 59 -28.91 0.33 -0.58
N GLU A 60 -28.24 -0.78 -0.28
CA GLU A 60 -28.88 -1.99 0.23
C GLU A 60 -29.68 -1.71 1.51
N GLN A 61 -29.14 -0.93 2.44
CA GLN A 61 -29.85 -0.57 3.67
C GLN A 61 -31.08 0.33 3.42
N LEU A 62 -30.99 1.26 2.45
CA LEU A 62 -32.12 2.09 2.05
C LEU A 62 -33.21 1.29 1.34
N LEU A 63 -32.81 0.31 0.51
CA LEU A 63 -33.68 -0.49 -0.34
C LEU A 63 -34.27 -1.74 0.35
N SER A 64 -33.63 -2.27 1.40
CA SER A 64 -34.04 -3.51 2.11
C SER A 64 -35.44 -3.51 2.72
N MET A 65 -36.04 -2.33 2.97
CA MET A 65 -37.43 -2.24 3.42
C MET A 65 -38.40 -1.74 2.33
N LEU A 66 -37.88 -1.49 1.13
CA LEU A 66 -38.67 -1.13 -0.05
C LEU A 66 -38.87 -2.36 -0.94
N VAL A 67 -37.81 -3.14 -1.12
CA VAL A 67 -37.81 -4.41 -1.85
C VAL A 67 -37.90 -5.53 -0.83
N HIS A 68 -39.01 -6.26 -0.84
CA HIS A 68 -39.30 -7.29 0.19
C HIS A 68 -38.64 -8.65 -0.14
N ASP A 69 -38.10 -8.80 -1.34
CA ASP A 69 -37.40 -9.99 -1.82
C ASP A 69 -35.89 -9.71 -1.92
N ASP A 70 -35.09 -10.40 -1.12
CA ASP A 70 -33.62 -10.27 -1.11
C ASP A 70 -33.01 -10.62 -2.49
N ASP A 71 -33.66 -11.52 -3.25
CA ASP A 71 -33.20 -11.88 -4.60
C ASP A 71 -33.50 -10.77 -5.63
N GLU A 72 -34.54 -9.98 -5.40
CA GLU A 72 -34.86 -8.78 -6.19
C GLU A 72 -33.92 -7.62 -5.84
N LEU A 73 -33.59 -7.44 -4.56
CA LEU A 73 -32.62 -6.44 -4.11
C LEU A 73 -31.23 -6.69 -4.69
N LYS A 74 -30.74 -7.93 -4.64
CA LYS A 74 -29.45 -8.32 -5.23
C LYS A 74 -29.42 -8.11 -6.73
N ARG A 75 -30.52 -8.43 -7.44
CA ARG A 75 -30.65 -8.16 -8.88
C ARG A 75 -30.61 -6.67 -9.19
N LEU A 76 -31.23 -5.84 -8.36
CA LEU A 76 -31.25 -4.39 -8.52
C LEU A 76 -29.84 -3.79 -8.37
N ILE A 77 -29.06 -4.24 -7.38
CA ILE A 77 -27.66 -3.81 -7.18
C ILE A 77 -26.74 -4.35 -8.29
N ALA A 78 -26.96 -5.58 -8.77
CA ALA A 78 -26.17 -6.20 -9.83
C ALA A 78 -26.36 -5.55 -11.22
N GLU A 79 -27.53 -4.94 -11.48
CA GLU A 79 -27.82 -4.20 -12.71
C GLU A 79 -28.03 -2.70 -12.44
N PRO A 80 -26.97 -1.96 -12.09
CA PRO A 80 -27.07 -0.55 -11.72
C PRO A 80 -27.51 0.31 -12.92
N GLY A 81 -28.56 1.12 -12.72
CA GLY A 81 -29.13 2.00 -13.76
C GLY A 81 -30.02 1.30 -14.80
N GLY A 82 -30.37 0.02 -14.59
CA GLY A 82 -31.32 -0.73 -15.40
C GLY A 82 -32.77 -0.23 -15.32
N GLU A 83 -33.72 -0.93 -15.96
CA GLU A 83 -35.13 -0.50 -15.99
C GLU A 83 -35.77 -0.48 -14.59
N ALA A 84 -35.36 -1.39 -13.70
CA ALA A 84 -35.84 -1.45 -12.32
C ALA A 84 -35.50 -0.19 -11.49
N TRP A 85 -34.42 0.52 -11.82
CA TRP A 85 -34.06 1.80 -11.19
C TRP A 85 -34.95 2.98 -11.65
N ARG A 86 -35.88 2.74 -12.58
CA ARG A 86 -36.84 3.75 -13.06
C ARG A 86 -38.25 3.54 -12.49
N ASP A 87 -38.41 2.58 -11.58
CA ASP A 87 -39.70 2.29 -10.96
C ASP A 87 -40.18 3.48 -10.10
N PRO A 88 -41.36 4.06 -10.40
CA PRO A 88 -41.95 5.11 -9.60
C PRO A 88 -42.25 4.71 -8.14
N GLU A 89 -42.50 3.42 -7.87
CA GLU A 89 -42.80 2.94 -6.51
C GLU A 89 -41.56 2.98 -5.61
N LEU A 90 -40.39 2.64 -6.14
CA LEU A 90 -39.09 2.76 -5.46
C LEU A 90 -38.76 4.21 -5.09
N GLU A 91 -38.98 5.15 -6.02
CA GLU A 91 -38.76 6.59 -5.77
C GLU A 91 -39.71 7.12 -4.68
N LEU A 92 -40.98 6.72 -4.73
CA LEU A 92 -42.00 7.16 -3.77
C LEU A 92 -41.73 6.57 -2.38
N GLY A 93 -41.28 5.32 -2.30
CA GLY A 93 -40.82 4.68 -1.08
C GLY A 93 -39.60 5.36 -0.46
N LEU A 94 -38.64 5.78 -1.29
CA LEU A 94 -37.46 6.52 -0.84
C LEU A 94 -37.84 7.91 -0.27
N GLN A 95 -38.76 8.63 -0.92
CA GLN A 95 -39.30 9.89 -0.39
C GLN A 95 -40.01 9.72 0.95
N GLN A 96 -40.74 8.61 1.13
CA GLN A 96 -41.43 8.32 2.39
C GLN A 96 -40.46 7.95 3.53
N ARG A 97 -39.33 7.30 3.23
CA ARG A 97 -38.28 7.02 4.23
C ARG A 97 -37.47 8.25 4.61
N LEU A 98 -37.26 9.19 3.68
CA LEU A 98 -36.44 10.37 3.88
C LEU A 98 -37.24 11.69 3.83
N PRO A 99 -38.39 11.83 4.51
CA PRO A 99 -39.31 12.94 4.26
C PRO A 99 -38.73 14.33 4.56
N LYS A 100 -37.69 14.40 5.41
CA LYS A 100 -36.99 15.65 5.76
C LYS A 100 -35.66 15.83 5.03
N SER A 101 -34.99 14.74 4.66
CA SER A 101 -33.62 14.73 4.12
C SER A 101 -33.56 14.35 2.64
N TYR A 102 -34.68 14.03 2.00
CA TYR A 102 -34.75 13.58 0.61
C TYR A 102 -34.06 14.54 -0.37
N ASN A 103 -34.35 15.84 -0.26
CA ASN A 103 -33.72 16.85 -1.12
C ASN A 103 -32.21 16.98 -0.91
N LEU A 104 -31.74 16.74 0.33
CA LEU A 104 -30.31 16.75 0.63
C LEU A 104 -29.63 15.52 0.03
N TYR A 105 -30.24 14.34 0.20
CA TYR A 105 -29.79 13.08 -0.41
C TYR A 105 -29.70 13.20 -1.94
N LEU A 106 -30.74 13.72 -2.60
CA LEU A 106 -30.74 13.98 -4.03
C LEU A 106 -29.58 14.89 -4.47
N SER A 107 -29.40 16.01 -3.77
CA SER A 107 -28.31 16.96 -4.06
C SER A 107 -26.94 16.29 -3.94
N THR A 108 -26.76 15.44 -2.94
CA THR A 108 -25.53 14.69 -2.71
C THR A 108 -25.27 13.67 -3.83
N ILE A 109 -26.27 12.86 -4.20
CA ILE A 109 -26.13 11.89 -5.30
C ILE A 109 -25.84 12.58 -6.63
N HIS A 110 -26.52 13.70 -6.90
CA HIS A 110 -26.29 14.47 -8.12
C HIS A 110 -24.85 14.98 -8.21
N LYS A 111 -24.30 15.46 -7.09
CA LYS A 111 -22.89 15.86 -7.00
C LYS A 111 -21.97 14.68 -7.30
N ILE A 112 -22.17 13.53 -6.61
CA ILE A 112 -21.35 12.32 -6.80
C ILE A 112 -21.34 11.91 -8.28
N ASN A 113 -22.52 11.84 -8.91
CA ASN A 113 -22.63 11.47 -10.32
C ASN A 113 -21.86 12.45 -11.23
N GLY A 114 -21.99 13.76 -11.01
CA GLY A 114 -21.27 14.76 -11.78
C GLY A 114 -19.74 14.65 -11.66
N ILE A 115 -19.24 14.26 -10.49
CA ILE A 115 -17.80 14.03 -10.26
C ILE A 115 -17.35 12.75 -10.93
N MET A 116 -18.14 11.69 -10.81
CA MET A 116 -17.80 10.39 -11.36
C MET A 116 -17.76 10.41 -12.89
N GLU A 117 -18.69 11.13 -13.54
CA GLU A 117 -18.66 11.36 -14.99
C GLU A 117 -17.49 12.25 -15.41
N LYS A 118 -17.13 13.25 -14.61
CA LYS A 118 -15.93 14.06 -14.86
C LYS A 118 -14.66 13.22 -14.74
N LEU A 119 -14.59 12.33 -13.75
CA LEU A 119 -13.46 11.42 -13.54
C LEU A 119 -13.32 10.44 -14.71
N LYS A 120 -14.44 9.86 -15.15
CA LYS A 120 -14.51 9.02 -16.35
C LYS A 120 -14.05 9.74 -17.62
N HIS A 121 -14.37 11.03 -17.76
CA HIS A 121 -13.89 11.86 -18.87
C HIS A 121 -12.38 12.16 -18.76
N ASP A 122 -11.92 12.57 -17.57
CA ASP A 122 -10.52 12.96 -17.32
C ASP A 122 -9.57 11.76 -17.43
N LEU A 123 -10.01 10.55 -17.07
CA LEU A 123 -9.27 9.29 -17.25
C LEU A 123 -9.25 8.77 -18.70
N GLY A 124 -9.90 9.48 -19.64
CA GLY A 124 -9.67 9.27 -21.06
C GLY A 124 -10.15 7.92 -21.60
N VAL A 125 -11.32 7.43 -21.16
CA VAL A 125 -11.94 6.19 -21.67
C VAL A 125 -12.14 6.20 -23.21
N ASN A 126 -11.96 7.34 -23.90
CA ASN A 126 -12.11 7.50 -25.35
C ASN A 126 -10.99 8.28 -26.09
N GLY A 127 -9.76 8.43 -25.56
CA GLY A 127 -8.76 9.34 -26.17
C GLY A 127 -7.36 8.77 -26.45
N PRO A 128 -6.79 8.90 -27.67
CA PRO A 128 -5.42 8.46 -27.97
C PRO A 128 -4.43 9.62 -27.79
N ALA A 129 -3.74 9.72 -26.65
CA ALA A 129 -2.60 10.64 -26.49
C ALA A 129 -1.64 10.26 -25.35
N PHE A 130 -1.09 9.06 -25.38
CA PHE A 130 -0.30 8.48 -24.29
C PHE A 130 1.00 9.25 -23.88
N GLN A 131 1.54 10.17 -24.70
CA GLN A 131 2.84 10.83 -24.44
C GLN A 131 2.79 12.31 -24.01
N SER A 132 1.71 13.06 -24.28
CA SER A 132 1.52 14.42 -23.72
C SER A 132 0.90 14.41 -22.31
N VAL A 133 0.43 13.23 -21.89
CA VAL A 133 -0.44 12.98 -20.74
C VAL A 133 0.34 12.83 -19.43
N VAL A 134 1.55 12.25 -19.49
CA VAL A 134 2.44 12.01 -18.33
C VAL A 134 2.76 13.26 -17.51
N ASN A 135 2.87 14.43 -18.14
CA ASN A 135 3.15 15.70 -17.45
C ASN A 135 1.89 16.44 -16.99
N HIS A 136 0.72 16.17 -17.59
CA HIS A 136 -0.55 16.84 -17.25
C HIS A 136 -1.38 16.04 -16.23
N GLU A 137 -1.12 14.74 -16.09
CA GLU A 137 -1.87 13.85 -15.21
C GLU A 137 -1.44 13.88 -13.75
N GLU A 138 -0.17 14.16 -13.39
CA GLU A 138 0.23 14.18 -11.97
C GLU A 138 -0.59 15.21 -11.17
N GLU A 139 -0.80 16.40 -11.71
CA GLU A 139 -1.69 17.41 -11.10
C GLU A 139 -3.15 17.01 -11.16
N SER A 140 -3.58 16.31 -12.22
CA SER A 140 -4.98 15.93 -12.41
C SER A 140 -5.37 14.79 -11.46
N ILE A 141 -4.46 13.85 -11.20
CA ILE A 141 -4.57 12.81 -10.17
C ILE A 141 -4.62 13.45 -8.79
N LYS A 142 -3.73 14.39 -8.47
CA LYS A 142 -3.82 15.14 -7.19
C LYS A 142 -5.15 15.88 -7.04
N ARG A 143 -5.64 16.50 -8.12
CA ARG A 143 -6.95 17.18 -8.14
C ARG A 143 -8.11 16.20 -7.96
N VAL A 144 -8.01 15.00 -8.53
CA VAL A 144 -9.00 13.92 -8.35
C VAL A 144 -8.95 13.40 -6.92
N GLU A 145 -7.78 13.03 -6.40
CA GLU A 145 -7.57 12.57 -5.01
C GLU A 145 -8.11 13.59 -3.99
N THR A 146 -7.80 14.87 -4.17
CA THR A 146 -8.30 15.95 -3.31
C THR A 146 -9.82 16.09 -3.39
N LYS A 147 -10.41 16.04 -4.60
CA LYS A 147 -11.86 16.15 -4.78
C LYS A 147 -12.60 14.94 -4.24
N ILE A 148 -12.11 13.74 -4.50
CA ILE A 148 -12.66 12.50 -3.95
C ILE A 148 -12.69 12.60 -2.42
N THR A 149 -11.58 12.99 -1.79
CA THR A 149 -11.46 13.17 -0.34
C THR A 149 -12.44 14.24 0.19
N GLU A 150 -12.57 15.36 -0.50
CA GLU A 150 -13.46 16.48 -0.10
C GLU A 150 -14.94 16.12 -0.23
N ILE A 151 -15.31 15.40 -1.29
CA ILE A 151 -16.70 14.98 -1.55
C ILE A 151 -17.11 13.84 -0.63
N MET A 152 -16.22 12.89 -0.32
CA MET A 152 -16.52 11.80 0.61
C MET A 152 -16.66 12.29 2.05
N LYS A 153 -15.94 13.37 2.39
CA LYS A 153 -16.18 14.13 3.62
C LYS A 153 -17.59 14.73 3.65
N GLU A 154 -18.09 15.27 2.52
CA GLU A 154 -19.47 15.76 2.40
C GLU A 154 -20.52 14.63 2.48
N VAL A 155 -20.29 13.50 1.81
CA VAL A 155 -21.19 12.33 1.82
C VAL A 155 -21.27 11.71 3.21
N SER A 156 -20.12 11.53 3.86
CA SER A 156 -20.04 11.08 5.25
C SER A 156 -20.80 12.05 6.17
N THR A 157 -20.67 13.37 6.01
CA THR A 157 -21.44 14.33 6.82
C THR A 157 -22.96 14.27 6.56
N ALA A 158 -23.41 13.85 5.37
CA ALA A 158 -24.83 13.70 5.05
C ALA A 158 -25.42 12.35 5.52
N ALA A 159 -24.61 11.28 5.60
CA ALA A 159 -24.99 9.98 6.15
C ALA A 159 -24.94 9.94 7.70
N ASN A 160 -24.13 10.82 8.30
CA ASN A 160 -23.87 10.88 9.75
C ASN A 160 -25.06 11.33 10.63
N ASP A 161 -26.22 11.71 10.06
CA ASP A 161 -27.43 11.98 10.85
C ASP A 161 -28.21 10.71 11.22
N LEU A 162 -27.71 9.51 10.86
CA LEU A 162 -28.44 8.24 11.06
C LEU A 162 -27.69 7.09 11.74
N ASP A 163 -26.46 7.23 12.27
CA ASP A 163 -25.94 6.13 13.11
C ASP A 163 -24.95 6.49 14.23
N ASP A 164 -25.27 5.97 15.42
CA ASP A 164 -24.43 5.89 16.62
C ASP A 164 -23.41 4.75 16.43
N THR A 165 -22.47 4.89 15.49
CA THR A 165 -21.39 3.90 15.38
C THR A 165 -20.46 3.99 16.60
N SER A 166 -20.23 2.85 17.25
CA SER A 166 -19.34 2.75 18.41
C SER A 166 -17.93 3.23 18.05
N THR A 167 -17.43 4.18 18.82
CA THR A 167 -16.04 4.67 18.66
C THR A 167 -15.08 3.56 19.04
N ILE A 168 -14.14 3.24 18.14
CA ILE A 168 -13.11 2.25 18.37
C ILE A 168 -12.12 2.83 19.38
N THR A 169 -12.09 2.26 20.59
CA THR A 169 -11.13 2.63 21.63
C THR A 169 -9.83 1.84 21.53
N ASP A 170 -9.93 0.61 21.02
CA ASP A 170 -8.80 -0.30 20.87
C ASP A 170 -8.99 -1.12 19.58
N LEU A 171 -8.10 -0.86 18.61
CA LEU A 171 -8.20 -1.46 17.29
C LEU A 171 -7.92 -2.98 17.32
N CYS A 172 -6.96 -3.42 18.15
CA CYS A 172 -6.56 -4.82 18.23
C CYS A 172 -7.68 -5.72 18.75
N THR A 173 -8.35 -5.30 19.82
CA THR A 173 -9.51 -6.02 20.39
C THR A 173 -10.70 -6.04 19.44
N THR A 174 -10.93 -4.91 18.75
CA THR A 174 -11.99 -4.82 17.73
C THR A 174 -11.72 -5.79 16.59
N LEU A 175 -10.50 -5.82 16.05
CA LEU A 175 -10.08 -6.77 15.02
C LEU A 175 -10.09 -8.22 15.50
N ALA A 176 -9.68 -8.50 16.74
CA ALA A 176 -9.72 -9.85 17.31
C ALA A 176 -11.15 -10.38 17.49
N SER A 177 -12.13 -9.47 17.57
CA SER A 177 -13.55 -9.81 17.70
C SER A 177 -14.31 -9.88 16.36
N LEU A 178 -13.61 -9.72 15.23
CA LEU A 178 -14.19 -9.73 13.89
C LEU A 178 -15.04 -10.97 13.63
N GLN A 179 -16.29 -10.73 13.26
CA GLN A 179 -17.18 -11.76 12.69
C GLN A 179 -17.27 -11.52 11.18
N ALA A 180 -17.34 -12.60 10.40
CA ALA A 180 -17.29 -12.58 8.93
C ALA A 180 -18.39 -11.73 8.25
N ASN A 181 -19.39 -11.26 8.99
CA ASN A 181 -20.58 -10.60 8.46
C ASN A 181 -20.75 -9.15 8.94
N SER A 182 -19.73 -8.53 9.54
CA SER A 182 -19.82 -7.13 9.98
C SER A 182 -19.53 -6.18 8.80
N SER A 183 -20.51 -5.37 8.40
CA SER A 183 -20.33 -4.34 7.36
C SER A 183 -19.37 -3.22 7.80
N THR A 184 -19.36 -2.86 9.09
CA THR A 184 -18.44 -1.85 9.65
C THR A 184 -17.92 -2.27 11.02
N LEU A 185 -16.65 -1.96 11.31
CA LEU A 185 -16.01 -2.23 12.61
C LEU A 185 -16.17 -1.07 13.60
N GLY A 186 -16.52 0.13 13.12
CA GLY A 186 -16.66 1.35 13.91
C GLY A 186 -15.79 2.49 13.38
N CYS A 187 -15.62 3.56 14.18
CA CYS A 187 -14.79 4.71 13.80
C CYS A 187 -13.66 5.03 14.79
N LEU A 188 -12.48 5.33 14.24
CA LEU A 188 -11.39 6.00 14.95
C LEU A 188 -11.58 7.52 14.84
N ARG A 189 -11.34 8.23 15.93
CA ARG A 189 -11.43 9.70 15.98
C ARG A 189 -10.06 10.31 16.24
N ASP A 190 -9.68 11.26 15.40
CA ASP A 190 -8.57 12.19 15.58
C ASP A 190 -9.11 13.62 15.77
N THR A 191 -8.28 14.61 16.10
CA THR A 191 -8.72 15.99 16.41
C THR A 191 -9.54 16.61 15.29
N ASP A 192 -9.19 16.31 14.03
CA ASP A 192 -9.80 16.91 12.84
C ASP A 192 -10.42 15.89 11.87
N HIS A 193 -10.22 14.59 12.13
CA HIS A 193 -10.59 13.51 11.22
C HIS A 193 -11.32 12.36 11.92
N ARG A 194 -12.25 11.73 11.21
CA ARG A 194 -12.89 10.48 11.60
C ARG A 194 -12.60 9.44 10.52
N TYR A 195 -12.07 8.30 10.94
CA TYR A 195 -11.72 7.19 10.05
C TYR A 195 -12.66 6.03 10.35
N PHE A 196 -13.46 5.62 9.37
CA PHE A 196 -14.30 4.43 9.48
C PHE A 196 -13.52 3.21 9.01
N ILE A 197 -13.66 2.09 9.72
CA ILE A 197 -12.95 0.86 9.40
C ILE A 197 -13.95 -0.16 8.87
N TYR A 198 -13.67 -0.64 7.67
CA TYR A 198 -14.44 -1.66 6.97
C TYR A 198 -13.57 -2.90 6.79
N PRO A 199 -14.05 -4.11 7.12
CA PRO A 199 -13.34 -5.32 6.74
C PRO A 199 -13.40 -5.47 5.21
N LEU A 200 -12.24 -5.69 4.56
CA LEU A 200 -12.25 -6.12 3.17
C LEU A 200 -12.81 -7.54 3.11
N ALA A 201 -13.96 -7.69 2.48
CA ALA A 201 -14.61 -8.98 2.22
C ALA A 201 -13.86 -9.74 1.11
N GLU A 202 -12.63 -10.18 1.38
CA GLU A 202 -11.88 -11.13 0.55
C GLU A 202 -11.17 -12.21 1.39
N ALA A 203 -11.72 -12.55 2.55
CA ALA A 203 -11.38 -13.84 3.17
C ALA A 203 -12.27 -14.94 2.57
N GLU A 204 -12.25 -15.11 1.25
CA GLU A 204 -12.68 -16.37 0.66
C GLU A 204 -11.79 -17.48 1.24
N GLY A 205 -12.43 -18.56 1.68
CA GLY A 205 -11.90 -19.45 2.69
C GLY A 205 -10.67 -20.29 2.31
N GLU A 206 -10.18 -20.98 3.34
CA GLU A 206 -9.35 -22.19 3.27
C GLU A 206 -7.84 -22.08 2.90
N ASP A 207 -7.30 -20.92 2.55
CA ASP A 207 -5.83 -20.74 2.39
C ASP A 207 -5.08 -20.30 3.66
N ALA A 208 -5.76 -20.34 4.82
CA ALA A 208 -5.16 -20.08 6.12
C ALA A 208 -4.27 -21.25 6.58
N SER A 209 -3.08 -21.42 5.99
CA SER A 209 -1.85 -21.95 6.65
C SER A 209 -0.72 -22.38 5.70
N LEU A 210 -0.53 -21.74 4.54
CA LEU A 210 0.68 -22.02 3.74
C LEU A 210 2.00 -21.55 4.40
N GLY A 211 1.89 -20.82 5.52
CA GLY A 211 3.02 -20.44 6.35
C GLY A 211 3.66 -19.13 5.90
N THR A 212 4.67 -18.72 6.66
CA THR A 212 5.42 -17.49 6.44
C THR A 212 6.89 -17.85 6.28
N VAL A 213 7.59 -17.12 5.42
CA VAL A 213 9.03 -17.27 5.22
C VAL A 213 9.72 -15.93 5.43
N THR A 214 10.87 -15.93 6.09
CA THR A 214 11.63 -14.69 6.33
C THR A 214 12.60 -14.41 5.19
N LEU A 215 13.04 -13.16 5.04
CA LEU A 215 14.12 -12.82 4.10
C LEU A 215 15.42 -13.55 4.45
N GLU A 216 15.68 -13.79 5.74
CA GLU A 216 16.82 -14.60 6.19
C GLU A 216 16.76 -16.03 5.65
N ASP A 217 15.59 -16.67 5.75
CA ASP A 217 15.38 -18.01 5.21
C ASP A 217 15.59 -18.04 3.69
N LEU A 218 15.07 -17.03 2.97
CA LEU A 218 15.18 -16.94 1.51
C LEU A 218 16.63 -16.74 1.04
N LEU A 219 17.44 -15.98 1.79
CA LEU A 219 18.85 -15.77 1.48
C LEU A 219 19.73 -16.96 1.89
N SER A 220 19.24 -17.84 2.76
CA SER A 220 20.00 -19.00 3.23
C SER A 220 20.38 -19.94 2.08
N LYS A 221 21.61 -20.47 2.11
CA LYS A 221 21.98 -21.55 1.17
C LYS A 221 21.15 -22.82 1.34
N LYS A 222 20.54 -23.01 2.52
CA LYS A 222 19.65 -24.16 2.79
C LYS A 222 18.25 -23.96 2.22
N SER A 223 17.90 -22.75 1.77
CA SER A 223 16.62 -22.49 1.13
C SER A 223 16.43 -23.37 -0.10
N LEU A 224 15.27 -24.00 -0.18
CA LEU A 224 14.80 -24.67 -1.40
C LEU A 224 14.29 -23.65 -2.43
N ILE A 225 13.97 -22.44 -1.98
CA ILE A 225 13.46 -21.34 -2.78
C ILE A 225 14.64 -20.45 -3.20
N ARG A 226 14.78 -20.21 -4.51
CA ARG A 226 15.81 -19.30 -5.04
C ARG A 226 15.19 -18.05 -5.62
N LEU A 227 15.67 -16.90 -5.17
CA LEU A 227 15.23 -15.60 -5.65
C LEU A 227 15.84 -15.33 -7.02
N THR A 228 14.98 -15.07 -8.01
CA THR A 228 15.44 -14.55 -9.30
C THR A 228 16.04 -13.15 -9.10
N ARG A 229 16.93 -12.73 -10.01
CA ARG A 229 17.49 -11.38 -9.99
C ARG A 229 16.41 -10.30 -9.95
N ARG A 230 15.28 -10.50 -10.65
CA ARG A 230 14.13 -9.59 -10.63
C ARG A 230 13.51 -9.48 -9.24
N GLN A 231 13.24 -10.61 -8.60
CA GLN A 231 12.65 -10.63 -7.25
C GLN A 231 13.59 -9.97 -6.24
N ARG A 232 14.91 -10.22 -6.31
CA ARG A 232 15.89 -9.60 -5.41
C ARG A 232 15.88 -8.07 -5.52
N TYR A 233 15.82 -7.53 -6.75
CA TYR A 233 15.75 -6.08 -6.96
C TYR A 233 14.40 -5.50 -6.53
N SER A 234 13.29 -6.23 -6.73
CA SER A 234 11.97 -5.83 -6.24
C SER A 234 11.97 -5.73 -4.72
N ILE A 235 12.47 -6.76 -4.03
CA ILE A 235 12.58 -6.79 -2.56
C ILE A 235 13.48 -5.66 -2.06
N ALA A 236 14.65 -5.47 -2.67
CA ALA A 236 15.59 -4.39 -2.34
C ALA A 236 14.93 -3.00 -2.40
N LEU A 237 14.20 -2.75 -3.47
CA LEU A 237 13.47 -1.51 -3.69
C LEU A 237 12.33 -1.32 -2.67
N THR A 238 11.55 -2.37 -2.39
CA THR A 238 10.47 -2.31 -1.41
C THR A 238 11.02 -2.02 -0.02
N ILE A 239 12.08 -2.71 0.40
CA ILE A 239 12.73 -2.48 1.70
C ILE A 239 13.28 -1.06 1.81
N ALA A 240 14.00 -0.56 0.80
CA ALA A 240 14.54 0.80 0.82
C ALA A 240 13.42 1.86 0.91
N SER A 241 12.35 1.65 0.14
CA SER A 241 11.18 2.54 0.15
C SER A 241 10.44 2.50 1.49
N SER A 242 10.28 1.32 2.09
CA SER A 242 9.65 1.14 3.40
C SER A 242 10.50 1.77 4.51
N HIS A 243 11.83 1.64 4.44
CA HIS A 243 12.74 2.28 5.38
C HIS A 243 12.55 3.81 5.37
N LEU A 244 12.54 4.44 4.20
CA LEU A 244 12.30 5.88 4.05
C LEU A 244 10.98 6.33 4.73
N GLN A 245 9.93 5.52 4.61
CA GLN A 245 8.60 5.87 5.12
C GLN A 245 8.42 5.62 6.61
N PHE A 246 8.98 4.53 7.11
CA PHE A 246 8.69 4.00 8.44
C PHE A 246 9.85 4.20 9.43
N HIS A 247 10.97 4.82 9.05
CA HIS A 247 12.15 4.98 9.93
C HIS A 247 11.84 5.63 11.28
N ASP A 248 10.92 6.59 11.32
CA ASP A 248 10.51 7.28 12.55
C ASP A 248 9.35 6.60 13.27
N SER A 249 8.85 5.48 12.73
CA SER A 249 7.77 4.73 13.34
C SER A 249 8.28 3.65 14.29
N PRO A 250 7.49 3.28 15.31
CA PRO A 250 7.79 2.13 16.16
C PRO A 250 7.90 0.80 15.39
N TRP A 251 7.31 0.69 14.19
CA TRP A 251 7.25 -0.54 13.39
C TRP A 251 8.62 -1.00 12.90
N VAL A 252 9.41 -0.13 12.29
CA VAL A 252 10.79 -0.49 11.89
C VAL A 252 11.74 -0.30 13.08
N GLY A 253 11.48 0.68 13.94
CA GLY A 253 12.33 0.97 15.11
C GLY A 253 13.76 1.34 14.70
N ARG A 254 14.66 1.45 15.70
CA ARG A 254 16.08 1.78 15.44
C ARG A 254 16.90 0.59 14.95
N GLN A 255 16.38 -0.62 15.12
CA GLN A 255 17.06 -1.88 14.90
C GLN A 255 16.05 -2.84 14.29
N TRP A 256 16.20 -3.07 13.00
CA TRP A 256 15.47 -4.07 12.25
C TRP A 256 16.49 -5.00 11.61
N GLU A 257 16.11 -6.25 11.37
CA GLU A 257 16.94 -7.29 10.78
C GLU A 257 16.20 -7.97 9.63
N LYS A 258 16.93 -8.74 8.81
CA LYS A 258 16.34 -9.53 7.72
C LYS A 258 15.30 -10.56 8.19
N LYS A 259 15.39 -11.05 9.43
CA LYS A 259 14.37 -11.95 10.01
C LYS A 259 13.02 -11.26 10.26
N ASP A 260 13.01 -9.93 10.35
CA ASP A 260 11.81 -9.13 10.59
C ASP A 260 11.01 -8.87 9.31
N VAL A 261 11.58 -9.21 8.13
CA VAL A 261 10.92 -9.08 6.83
C VAL A 261 10.34 -10.43 6.43
N LEU A 262 9.01 -10.52 6.39
CA LEU A 262 8.27 -11.75 6.13
C LEU A 262 7.53 -11.70 4.79
N PHE A 263 7.30 -12.89 4.23
CA PHE A 263 6.54 -13.09 3.01
C PHE A 263 5.48 -14.18 3.23
N HIS A 264 4.29 -13.96 2.68
CA HIS A 264 3.25 -14.99 2.62
C HIS A 264 3.57 -16.00 1.52
N VAL A 265 3.51 -17.28 1.87
CA VAL A 265 3.63 -18.39 0.93
C VAL A 265 2.24 -18.65 0.33
N GLN A 266 2.12 -18.63 -0.99
CA GLN A 266 0.87 -18.91 -1.70
C GLN A 266 0.76 -20.37 -2.14
N ASN A 267 1.88 -21.01 -2.46
CA ASN A 267 1.97 -22.41 -2.89
C ASN A 267 3.42 -22.91 -2.69
N GLU A 268 3.68 -24.21 -2.85
CA GLU A 268 5.04 -24.76 -2.77
C GLU A 268 6.02 -23.97 -3.68
N ASN A 269 6.93 -23.21 -3.06
CA ASN A 269 7.92 -22.33 -3.70
C ASN A 269 7.39 -21.07 -4.42
N VAL A 270 6.12 -20.67 -4.23
CA VAL A 270 5.56 -19.42 -4.75
C VAL A 270 5.14 -18.53 -3.58
N PHE A 271 5.65 -17.30 -3.56
CA PHE A 271 5.40 -16.31 -2.50
C PHE A 271 5.34 -14.91 -3.11
N LEU A 272 4.60 -14.02 -2.45
CA LEU A 272 4.34 -12.66 -2.91
C LEU A 272 5.55 -11.76 -2.64
N THR A 273 6.45 -11.65 -3.62
CA THR A 273 7.68 -10.84 -3.51
C THR A 273 7.44 -9.33 -3.47
N ASP A 274 6.26 -8.90 -3.90
CA ASP A 274 5.80 -7.52 -3.92
C ASP A 274 5.08 -7.10 -2.64
N GLU A 275 4.73 -8.05 -1.76
CA GLU A 275 4.03 -7.81 -0.50
C GLU A 275 4.82 -8.29 0.73
N PRO A 276 6.08 -7.84 0.92
CA PRO A 276 6.77 -8.07 2.18
C PRO A 276 6.06 -7.32 3.30
N TYR A 277 5.97 -7.94 4.46
CA TYR A 277 5.40 -7.33 5.65
C TYR A 277 6.33 -7.50 6.85
N ILE A 278 6.09 -6.69 7.88
CA ILE A 278 6.81 -6.77 9.17
C ILE A 278 5.82 -7.22 10.23
N SER A 279 6.24 -8.17 11.05
CA SER A 279 5.52 -8.53 12.28
C SER A 279 6.31 -8.02 13.47
N LYS A 280 5.65 -7.27 14.36
CA LYS A 280 6.31 -6.70 15.52
C LYS A 280 5.45 -6.75 16.75
N ASP A 281 6.06 -7.23 17.82
CA ASP A 281 5.49 -7.15 19.16
C ASP A 281 5.85 -5.80 19.78
N PHE A 282 4.84 -5.08 20.27
CA PHE A 282 5.02 -3.84 21.00
C PHE A 282 5.00 -4.14 22.51
N PRO A 283 6.16 -4.26 23.18
CA PRO A 283 6.18 -4.57 24.61
C PRO A 283 5.55 -3.44 25.42
N THR A 284 4.72 -3.79 26.39
CA THR A 284 4.02 -2.85 27.27
C THR A 284 4.96 -2.17 28.28
N THR A 285 6.17 -2.70 28.44
CA THR A 285 7.21 -2.18 29.34
C THR A 285 8.45 -1.76 28.54
N PRO A 286 9.00 -0.56 28.77
CA PRO A 286 10.26 -0.16 28.14
C PRO A 286 11.37 -1.06 28.66
N SER A 287 11.84 -1.99 27.82
CA SER A 287 13.03 -2.78 28.10
C SER A 287 14.24 -1.86 28.12
N SER A 288 15.05 -1.96 29.19
CA SER A 288 16.36 -1.32 29.25
C SER A 288 17.17 -1.68 28.00
N PRO A 289 17.87 -0.72 27.35
CA PRO A 289 18.64 -1.01 26.15
C PRO A 289 19.74 -2.01 26.47
N GLN A 290 19.56 -3.26 26.03
CA GLN A 290 20.53 -4.33 26.17
C GLN A 290 21.46 -4.34 24.95
N SER A 291 22.44 -3.43 24.94
CA SER A 291 23.80 -3.67 24.47
C SER A 291 24.59 -2.35 24.37
N SER A 292 25.86 -2.38 24.79
CA SER A 292 26.80 -1.25 24.77
C SER A 292 27.48 -1.02 23.41
N TYR A 293 27.13 -1.82 22.40
CA TYR A 293 27.79 -1.84 21.08
C TYR A 293 26.90 -1.32 19.93
N ASN A 294 25.73 -0.77 20.25
CA ASN A 294 24.78 -0.33 19.25
C ASN A 294 25.27 0.91 18.49
N ILE A 295 25.30 0.78 17.17
CA ILE A 295 25.48 1.92 16.27
C ILE A 295 24.13 2.63 16.20
N ASP A 296 24.03 3.84 16.73
CA ASP A 296 22.78 4.63 16.76
C ASP A 296 22.54 5.27 15.38
N ASP A 297 22.31 4.41 14.38
CA ASP A 297 22.46 4.73 12.94
C ASP A 297 21.17 4.57 12.13
N HIS A 298 20.02 4.51 12.82
CA HIS A 298 18.68 4.41 12.21
C HIS A 298 18.46 3.19 11.29
N GLY A 299 19.36 2.20 11.27
CA GLY A 299 19.22 0.99 10.45
C GLY A 299 19.65 1.14 8.98
N ILE A 300 20.27 2.26 8.59
CA ILE A 300 20.81 2.49 7.24
C ILE A 300 21.97 1.54 6.89
N PRO A 301 22.92 1.25 7.80
CA PRO A 301 23.93 0.23 7.55
C PRO A 301 23.32 -1.16 7.31
N THR A 302 22.25 -1.51 8.05
CA THR A 302 21.52 -2.76 7.84
C THR A 302 20.89 -2.83 6.46
N LEU A 303 20.30 -1.72 5.99
CA LEU A 303 19.83 -1.60 4.61
C LEU A 303 20.96 -1.89 3.62
N GLY A 304 22.13 -1.25 3.79
CA GLY A 304 23.29 -1.48 2.92
C GLY A 304 23.75 -2.95 2.89
N ILE A 305 23.78 -3.61 4.05
CA ILE A 305 24.10 -5.04 4.14
C ILE A 305 23.07 -5.88 3.39
N ILE A 306 21.77 -5.66 3.61
CA ILE A 306 20.72 -6.44 2.95
C ILE A 306 20.71 -6.22 1.44
N LEU A 307 20.95 -5.00 0.96
CA LEU A 307 21.08 -4.71 -0.47
C LEU A 307 22.27 -5.48 -1.09
N LEU A 308 23.37 -5.60 -0.35
CA LEU A 308 24.52 -6.39 -0.77
C LEU A 308 24.20 -7.89 -0.77
N GLU A 309 23.58 -8.41 0.28
CA GLU A 309 23.16 -9.82 0.35
C GLU A 309 22.20 -10.19 -0.78
N LEU A 310 21.22 -9.33 -1.08
CA LEU A 310 20.29 -9.50 -2.20
C LEU A 310 20.98 -9.40 -3.56
N SER A 311 22.04 -8.59 -3.67
CA SER A 311 22.79 -8.50 -4.92
C SER A 311 23.50 -9.83 -5.23
N PHE A 312 24.15 -10.41 -4.22
CA PHE A 312 24.98 -11.61 -4.34
C PHE A 312 24.26 -12.92 -4.03
N ASP A 313 22.99 -12.90 -3.60
CA ASP A 313 22.24 -14.08 -3.16
C ASP A 313 22.95 -14.90 -2.09
N THR A 314 23.64 -14.21 -1.18
CA THR A 314 24.45 -14.85 -0.14
C THR A 314 24.42 -13.99 1.12
N PRO A 315 24.17 -14.58 2.30
CA PRO A 315 24.17 -13.83 3.54
C PRO A 315 25.60 -13.47 3.96
N LEU A 316 25.78 -12.33 4.61
CA LEU A 316 27.06 -11.81 5.05
C LEU A 316 27.79 -12.80 5.98
N GLU A 317 27.04 -13.52 6.82
CA GLU A 317 27.51 -14.57 7.74
C GLU A 317 28.32 -15.66 7.02
N GLU A 318 28.01 -15.92 5.76
CA GLU A 318 28.67 -16.97 4.98
C GLU A 318 29.83 -16.44 4.12
N HIS A 319 30.00 -15.12 4.03
CA HIS A 319 31.00 -14.49 3.19
C HIS A 319 32.40 -14.52 3.83
N GLY A 320 33.44 -14.68 3.00
CA GLY A 320 34.82 -14.84 3.46
C GLY A 320 35.36 -13.66 4.28
N PHE A 321 34.90 -12.44 3.99
CA PHE A 321 35.30 -11.25 4.75
C PHE A 321 34.87 -11.28 6.21
N ARG A 322 33.66 -11.79 6.50
CA ARG A 322 33.16 -11.91 7.87
C ARG A 322 33.88 -13.00 8.65
N ARG A 323 34.20 -14.14 8.03
CA ARG A 323 35.03 -15.20 8.65
C ARG A 323 36.40 -14.69 9.12
N ASN A 324 36.97 -13.73 8.39
CA ASN A 324 38.28 -13.17 8.72
C ASN A 324 38.24 -12.11 9.84
N LEU A 325 37.05 -11.69 10.28
CA LEU A 325 36.83 -10.60 11.23
C LEU A 325 36.01 -11.05 12.46
N LEU A 326 35.96 -12.34 12.77
CA LEU A 326 35.25 -12.84 13.96
C LEU A 326 35.95 -12.39 15.25
N THR A 327 35.15 -12.07 16.28
CA THR A 327 35.65 -11.82 17.64
C THR A 327 36.28 -13.10 18.22
N LEU A 328 37.16 -12.97 19.22
CA LEU A 328 37.78 -14.11 19.91
C LEU A 328 36.75 -15.10 20.50
N ASP A 329 35.55 -14.61 20.80
CA ASP A 329 34.45 -15.35 21.40
C ASP A 329 33.44 -15.88 20.37
N GLY A 330 33.59 -15.52 19.09
CA GLY A 330 32.68 -15.93 18.00
C GLY A 330 31.33 -15.19 17.96
N GLU A 331 31.15 -14.19 18.81
CA GLU A 331 29.90 -13.44 18.94
C GLU A 331 29.70 -12.43 17.80
N PRO A 332 28.44 -12.20 17.35
CA PRO A 332 28.10 -11.19 16.36
C PRO A 332 28.52 -9.80 16.82
N ASN A 333 29.23 -9.07 15.96
CA ASN A 333 29.66 -7.70 16.25
C ASN A 333 29.21 -6.79 15.09
N PRO A 334 28.20 -5.93 15.28
CA PRO A 334 27.66 -5.06 14.24
C PRO A 334 28.72 -4.19 13.55
N TRP A 335 29.75 -3.75 14.28
CA TRP A 335 30.86 -2.98 13.69
C TRP A 335 31.75 -3.82 12.79
N LEU A 336 32.00 -5.08 13.14
CA LEU A 336 32.79 -6.00 12.32
C LEU A 336 32.00 -6.46 11.09
N ASP A 337 30.70 -6.66 11.24
CA ASP A 337 29.79 -7.00 10.14
C ASP A 337 29.75 -5.86 9.12
N LEU A 338 29.64 -4.61 9.60
CA LEU A 338 29.69 -3.43 8.76
C LEU A 338 31.03 -3.25 8.06
N ALA A 339 32.15 -3.48 8.76
CA ALA A 339 33.48 -3.45 8.15
C ALA A 339 33.66 -4.55 7.09
N ALA A 340 33.12 -5.75 7.33
CA ALA A 340 33.13 -6.85 6.37
C ALA A 340 32.29 -6.52 5.13
N ALA A 341 31.11 -5.92 5.32
CA ALA A 341 30.23 -5.49 4.25
C ALA A 341 30.85 -4.36 3.40
N MET A 342 31.53 -3.39 4.03
CA MET A 342 32.26 -2.33 3.32
C MET A 342 33.38 -2.93 2.44
N GLN A 343 34.17 -3.87 2.98
CA GLN A 343 35.22 -4.55 2.19
C GLN A 343 34.65 -5.39 1.04
N TRP A 344 33.51 -6.04 1.27
CA TRP A 344 32.80 -6.77 0.24
C TRP A 344 32.32 -5.83 -0.87
N CYS A 345 31.66 -4.72 -0.50
CA CYS A 345 31.21 -3.70 -1.42
C CYS A 345 32.37 -3.15 -2.27
N ASP A 346 33.45 -2.70 -1.62
CA ASP A 346 34.62 -2.11 -2.28
C ASP A 346 35.28 -3.05 -3.30
N ARG A 347 35.25 -4.36 -3.05
CA ARG A 347 35.96 -5.32 -3.90
C ARG A 347 35.11 -5.88 -5.04
N TYR A 348 33.81 -6.08 -4.82
CA TYR A 348 33.00 -6.89 -5.74
C TYR A 348 31.68 -6.23 -6.19
N ALA A 349 31.18 -5.20 -5.51
CA ALA A 349 29.83 -4.69 -5.81
C ALA A 349 29.70 -4.12 -7.22
N ILE A 350 30.71 -3.40 -7.73
CA ILE A 350 30.67 -2.82 -9.09
C ILE A 350 30.55 -3.91 -10.15
N ASP A 351 31.31 -5.00 -10.01
CA ASP A 351 31.34 -6.09 -10.99
C ASP A 351 30.03 -6.89 -11.02
N GLU A 352 29.40 -7.09 -9.86
CA GLU A 352 28.15 -7.85 -9.75
C GLU A 352 26.91 -7.00 -10.11
N THR A 353 26.87 -5.76 -9.63
CA THR A 353 25.66 -4.94 -9.62
C THR A 353 25.66 -3.81 -10.65
N GLY A 354 26.83 -3.46 -11.18
CA GLY A 354 27.05 -2.24 -11.93
C GLY A 354 27.33 -1.02 -11.03
N LEU A 355 27.84 0.05 -11.64
CA LEU A 355 28.32 1.23 -10.91
C LEU A 355 27.24 1.92 -10.06
N GLU A 356 26.03 2.04 -10.60
CA GLU A 356 24.95 2.80 -9.95
C GLU A 356 24.47 2.10 -8.67
N LEU A 357 24.20 0.79 -8.74
CA LEU A 357 23.76 0.05 -7.55
C LEU A 357 24.89 -0.12 -6.53
N ALA A 358 26.15 -0.27 -6.97
CA ALA A 358 27.29 -0.28 -6.07
C ALA A 358 27.42 1.04 -5.28
N ARG A 359 27.15 2.19 -5.91
CA ARG A 359 27.14 3.50 -5.22
C ARG A 359 26.02 3.61 -4.19
N VAL A 360 24.83 3.07 -4.48
CA VAL A 360 23.73 3.02 -3.51
C VAL A 360 24.15 2.22 -2.28
N ILE A 361 24.69 1.02 -2.48
CA ILE A 361 25.12 0.14 -1.40
C ILE A 361 26.24 0.82 -0.58
N ASP A 362 27.22 1.40 -1.25
CA ASP A 362 28.32 2.14 -0.61
C ASP A 362 27.82 3.30 0.26
N TRP A 363 26.86 4.08 -0.26
CA TRP A 363 26.24 5.18 0.47
C TRP A 363 25.54 4.66 1.73
N CYS A 364 24.74 3.59 1.64
CA CYS A 364 24.09 3.00 2.82
C CYS A 364 25.10 2.48 3.85
N LEU A 365 26.21 1.87 3.42
CA LEU A 365 27.21 1.30 4.32
C LEU A 365 28.06 2.36 5.01
N ARG A 366 28.26 3.53 4.39
CA ARG A 366 29.15 4.59 4.89
C ARG A 366 28.41 5.75 5.56
N ASN A 367 27.13 5.95 5.25
CA ASN A 367 26.35 7.00 5.86
C ASN A 367 26.05 6.67 7.33
N ARG A 368 26.64 7.44 8.25
CA ARG A 368 26.42 7.36 9.70
C ARG A 368 25.54 8.52 10.10
N MET A 369 24.24 8.29 10.27
CA MET A 369 23.34 9.36 10.66
C MET A 369 23.46 9.59 12.17
N THR A 370 24.32 10.51 12.59
CA THR A 370 24.24 11.07 13.95
C THR A 370 23.07 12.04 13.98
N ARG A 371 22.04 11.80 14.82
CA ARG A 371 20.89 12.68 15.02
C ARG A 371 21.29 14.16 14.94
N LEU A 372 21.00 14.80 13.80
CA LEU A 372 21.03 16.24 13.70
C LEU A 372 19.75 16.74 14.38
N SER A 373 19.91 17.30 15.57
CA SER A 373 18.83 17.90 16.33
C SER A 373 18.08 18.94 15.50
N GLY A 374 16.78 18.71 15.27
CA GLY A 374 15.76 19.70 14.90
C GLY A 374 15.93 20.40 13.55
N GLY A 375 15.23 19.92 12.51
CA GLY A 375 14.96 20.68 11.28
C GLY A 375 15.52 20.09 9.98
N HIS A 376 16.18 18.93 10.01
CA HIS A 376 16.79 18.30 8.83
C HIS A 376 16.19 16.94 8.46
N GLU A 377 15.07 16.54 9.07
CA GLU A 377 14.40 15.26 8.76
C GLU A 377 13.91 15.22 7.30
N GLN A 378 13.29 16.31 6.83
CA GLN A 378 12.85 16.43 5.44
C GLN A 378 14.02 16.38 4.45
N ALA A 379 15.12 17.06 4.77
CA ALA A 379 16.33 17.04 3.95
C ALA A 379 16.96 15.65 3.90
N TRP A 380 16.94 14.91 5.01
CA TRP A 380 17.40 13.51 5.05
C TRP A 380 16.48 12.59 4.22
N ARG A 381 15.16 12.75 4.31
CA ARG A 381 14.21 11.99 3.49
C ARG A 381 14.47 12.21 1.99
N GLU A 382 14.74 13.46 1.61
CA GLU A 382 15.10 13.83 0.25
C GLU A 382 16.44 13.23 -0.18
N GLU A 383 17.44 13.24 0.70
CA GLU A 383 18.75 12.64 0.44
C GLU A 383 18.66 11.12 0.27
N LEU A 384 18.01 10.41 1.20
CA LEU A 384 17.78 8.96 1.12
C LEU A 384 17.00 8.61 -0.15
N PHE A 385 15.98 9.40 -0.48
CA PHE A 385 15.23 9.21 -1.72
C PHE A 385 16.14 9.34 -2.95
N THR A 386 16.92 10.41 -3.03
CA THR A 386 17.75 10.75 -4.20
C THR A 386 18.95 9.81 -4.36
N MET A 387 19.57 9.42 -3.24
CA MET A 387 20.80 8.63 -3.24
C MET A 387 20.57 7.13 -3.25
N VAL A 388 19.41 6.66 -2.79
CA VAL A 388 19.13 5.22 -2.60
C VAL A 388 17.90 4.79 -3.38
N VAL A 389 16.74 5.38 -3.11
CA VAL A 389 15.47 4.90 -3.67
C VAL A 389 15.38 5.14 -5.18
N GLU A 390 15.66 6.34 -5.67
CA GLU A 390 15.59 6.66 -7.10
C GLU A 390 16.57 5.81 -7.95
N PRO A 391 17.86 5.66 -7.57
CA PRO A 391 18.78 4.83 -8.36
C PRO A 391 18.44 3.34 -8.31
N LEU A 392 18.05 2.78 -7.15
CA LEU A 392 17.59 1.38 -7.04
C LEU A 392 16.43 1.10 -7.98
N GLN A 393 15.48 2.01 -7.99
CA GLN A 393 14.30 1.90 -8.81
C GLN A 393 14.63 2.01 -10.31
N ASN A 394 15.53 2.90 -10.71
CA ASN A 394 16.01 2.97 -12.09
C ASN A 394 16.63 1.63 -12.51
N CYS A 395 17.45 1.02 -11.64
CA CYS A 395 18.03 -0.30 -11.89
C CYS A 395 16.96 -1.40 -12.02
N TYR A 396 15.94 -1.39 -11.16
CA TYR A 396 14.81 -2.33 -11.27
C TYR A 396 14.05 -2.16 -12.59
N ASN A 397 13.75 -0.93 -12.99
CA ASN A 397 13.02 -0.64 -14.23
C ASN A 397 13.77 -1.11 -15.47
N GLN A 398 15.09 -0.88 -15.52
CA GLN A 398 15.95 -1.39 -16.60
C GLN A 398 15.92 -2.93 -16.69
N LEU A 399 15.89 -3.59 -15.54
CA LEU A 399 15.83 -5.05 -15.45
C LEU A 399 14.45 -5.62 -15.86
N VAL A 400 13.36 -4.89 -15.61
CA VAL A 400 12.02 -5.30 -16.07
C VAL A 400 11.85 -5.05 -17.57
N ALA A 401 12.32 -3.91 -18.07
CA ALA A 401 12.17 -3.54 -19.48
C ALA A 401 12.89 -4.49 -20.45
N THR A 402 14.01 -5.07 -20.05
CA THR A 402 14.82 -5.98 -20.89
C THR A 402 14.21 -7.36 -21.13
N VAL A 403 13.12 -7.71 -20.43
CA VAL A 403 12.45 -9.03 -20.57
C VAL A 403 11.20 -8.95 -21.46
N GLY A 404 10.72 -7.76 -21.81
CA GLY A 404 9.56 -7.57 -22.69
C GLY A 404 9.85 -7.72 -24.19
N ASP A 405 11.13 -7.89 -24.59
CA ASP A 405 11.57 -7.93 -25.99
C ASP A 405 11.99 -9.34 -26.48
N CYS A 406 11.61 -10.41 -25.77
CA CYS A 406 11.89 -11.82 -26.14
C CYS A 406 10.62 -12.63 -26.42
#